data_AF-A0A401WRT6-F1
#
_entry.id   AF-A0A401WRT6-F1
#
_cell.length_a   1.000
_cell.length_b   1.000
_cell.length_c   1.000
_cell.angle_alpha   90.00
_cell.angle_beta   90.00
_cell.angle_gamma   90.00
#
_symmetry.space_group_name_H-M   'P 1'
#
loop_
_entity.id
_entity.type
_entity.pdbx_description
1 polymer ?
#
loop_
_entity_poly.entity_id
_entity_poly.type
_entity_poly.pdbx_seq_one_letter_code
_entity_poly.pdbx_strand_id
1 'polypeptide(L)' 'MTTENQDLIPLSDAIAEIGAQCGGDNLPSMSAIYGKANTGHFPCIRKGRWRFVRRSDLPLIERVLLGSSSPASAFCAPA' A
#
# COMPACT_ATOMS: atom_id res chain seq x y z
N MET A 1 -0.76 13.97 24.17
CA MET A 1 -0.29 14.31 22.81
C MET A 1 -0.50 13.08 21.94
N THR A 2 -1.56 13.04 21.13
CA THR A 2 -1.90 11.89 20.28
C THR A 2 -1.34 12.10 18.89
N THR A 3 -0.03 11.93 18.76
CA THR A 3 0.73 12.05 17.51
C THR A 3 0.48 10.88 16.54
N GLU A 4 -0.35 9.90 16.93
CA GLU A 4 -0.52 8.63 16.20
C GLU A 4 -1.44 8.69 14.96
N ASN A 5 -2.08 9.82 14.66
CA ASN A 5 -3.00 9.94 13.50
C ASN A 5 -2.43 10.73 12.31
N GLN A 6 -1.23 11.32 12.40
CA GLN A 6 -0.72 12.18 11.32
C GLN A 6 -0.09 11.41 10.14
N ASP A 7 0.22 10.12 10.33
CA ASP A 7 0.91 9.33 9.31
C ASP A 7 -0.02 8.48 8.45
N LEU A 8 -1.33 8.46 8.74
CA LEU A 8 -2.30 7.67 7.99
C LEU A 8 -2.78 8.44 6.76
N ILE A 9 -2.36 7.98 5.59
CA ILE A 9 -2.80 8.52 4.30
C ILE A 9 -3.75 7.54 3.60
N PRO A 10 -4.71 8.02 2.81
CA PRO A 10 -5.54 7.15 2.00
C PRO A 10 -4.67 6.36 1.03
N LEU A 11 -5.01 5.09 0.80
CA LEU A 11 -4.26 4.24 -0.13
C LEU A 11 -4.18 4.87 -1.55
N SER A 12 -5.25 5.55 -1.99
CA SER A 12 -5.25 6.26 -3.27
C SER A 12 -4.23 7.39 -3.34
N ASP A 13 -4.04 8.10 -2.24
CA ASP A 13 -3.09 9.21 -2.14
C ASP A 13 -1.65 8.66 -2.14
N ALA A 14 -1.42 7.59 -1.36
CA ALA A 14 -0.14 6.89 -1.35
C ALA A 14 0.29 6.38 -2.74
N ILE A 15 -0.66 5.84 -3.50
CA ILE A 15 -0.42 5.38 -4.87
C ILE A 15 -0.10 6.55 -5.80
N ALA A 16 -0.77 7.70 -5.63
CA ALA A 16 -0.47 8.89 -6.40
C ALA A 16 0.93 9.46 -6.06
N GLU A 17 1.33 9.45 -4.79
CA GLU A 17 2.69 9.83 -4.36
C GLU A 17 3.75 8.91 -4.98
N ILE A 18 3.54 7.58 -4.91
CA ILE A 18 4.45 6.59 -5.53
C ILE A 18 4.48 6.77 -7.05
N GLY A 19 3.32 7.00 -7.68
CA GLY A 19 3.21 7.24 -9.11
C GLY A 19 3.96 8.50 -9.55
N ALA A 20 3.87 9.58 -8.78
CA ALA A 20 4.60 10.82 -9.03
C ALA A 20 6.13 10.62 -8.92
N GLN A 21 6.59 9.76 -8.01
CA GLN A 21 8.02 9.44 -7.84
C GLN A 21 8.55 8.49 -8.93
N CYS A 22 7.75 7.51 -9.36
CA CYS A 22 8.16 6.46 -10.30
C CYS A 22 7.82 6.76 -11.78
N GLY A 23 7.22 7.92 -12.07
CA GLY A 23 6.90 8.34 -13.44
C GLY A 23 5.61 7.75 -14.01
N GLY A 24 4.64 7.37 -13.17
CA GLY A 24 3.25 7.05 -13.55
C GLY A 24 3.02 5.72 -14.28
N ASP A 25 3.86 5.36 -15.23
CA ASP A 25 3.66 4.22 -16.15
C ASP A 25 4.05 2.85 -15.57
N ASN A 26 4.82 2.82 -14.47
CA ASN A 26 5.30 1.57 -13.87
C ASN A 26 4.37 1.00 -12.80
N LEU A 27 3.28 1.69 -12.45
CA LEU A 27 2.37 1.22 -11.42
C LEU A 27 1.32 0.25 -11.98
N PRO A 28 1.04 -0.85 -11.27
CA PRO A 28 -0.05 -1.74 -11.65
C PRO A 28 -1.41 -1.03 -11.53
N SER A 29 -2.42 -1.57 -12.20
CA SER A 29 -3.77 -1.00 -12.16
C SER A 29 -4.32 -0.88 -10.74
N MET A 30 -5.17 0.11 -10.49
CA MET A 30 -5.76 0.35 -9.17
C MET A 30 -6.42 -0.91 -8.58
N SER A 31 -7.11 -1.69 -9.43
CA SER A 31 -7.71 -2.97 -9.05
C SER A 31 -6.69 -3.99 -8.56
N ALA A 32 -5.52 -4.10 -9.21
CA ALA A 32 -4.45 -4.98 -8.78
C ALA A 32 -3.83 -4.53 -7.45
N ILE A 33 -3.72 -3.21 -7.22
CA ILE A 33 -3.23 -2.65 -5.96
C ILE A 33 -4.19 -2.96 -4.81
N TYR A 34 -5.50 -2.74 -5.00
CA TYR A 34 -6.52 -3.12 -4.03
C TYR A 34 -6.57 -4.64 -3.80
N GLY A 35 -6.31 -5.43 -4.85
CA GLY A 35 -6.13 -6.88 -4.75
C GLY A 35 -4.98 -7.24 -3.80
N LYS A 36 -3.78 -6.67 -4.02
CA LYS A 36 -2.61 -6.85 -3.15
C LYS A 36 -2.89 -6.42 -1.70
N ALA A 37 -3.58 -5.30 -1.51
CA ALA A 37 -4.00 -4.83 -0.19
C ALA A 37 -4.97 -5.81 0.49
N ASN A 38 -5.87 -6.44 -0.26
CA ASN A 38 -6.80 -7.45 0.25
C ASN A 38 -6.10 -8.74 0.67
N THR A 39 -5.09 -9.14 -0.09
CA THR A 39 -4.29 -10.33 0.18
C THR A 39 -3.23 -10.13 1.27
N GLY A 40 -3.10 -8.92 1.83
CA GLY A 40 -2.16 -8.63 2.91
C GLY A 40 -0.70 -8.49 2.47
N HIS A 41 -0.42 -8.16 1.20
CA HIS A 41 0.95 -8.00 0.70
C HIS A 41 1.68 -6.77 1.29
N PHE A 42 0.96 -5.84 1.92
CA PHE A 42 1.50 -4.69 2.62
C PHE A 42 0.56 -4.28 3.76
N PRO A 43 1.07 -3.64 4.82
CA PRO A 43 0.24 -3.17 5.93
C PRO A 43 -0.77 -2.13 5.44
N CYS A 44 -2.05 -2.48 5.54
CA CYS A 44 -3.14 -1.56 5.26
C CYS A 44 -4.18 -1.62 6.37
N ILE A 45 -4.69 -0.45 6.73
CA ILE A 45 -5.70 -0.28 7.77
C ILE A 45 -7.02 -0.01 7.07
N ARG A 46 -7.98 -0.91 7.25
CA ARG A 46 -9.33 -0.75 6.71
C ARG A 46 -10.19 -0.01 7.72
N LYS A 47 -10.72 1.15 7.34
CA LYS A 47 -11.74 1.89 8.10
C LYS A 47 -12.99 2.06 7.23
N GLY A 48 -13.96 1.18 7.46
CA GLY A 48 -15.18 1.12 6.64
C GLY A 48 -14.87 0.71 5.19
N ARG A 49 -15.25 1.56 4.23
CA ARG A 49 -14.97 1.36 2.79
C ARG A 49 -13.60 1.87 2.37
N TRP A 50 -12.93 2.63 3.22
CA TRP A 50 -11.66 3.27 2.92
C TRP A 50 -10.49 2.43 3.42
N ARG A 51 -9.37 2.53 2.69
CA ARG A 51 -8.10 1.96 3.10
C ARG A 51 -7.10 3.06 3.35
N PHE A 52 -6.39 2.90 4.44
CA PHE A 52 -5.34 3.78 4.87
C PHE A 52 -4.04 3.00 4.97
N VAL A 53 -2.95 3.67 4.69
CA VAL A 53 -1.59 3.15 4.86
C VAL A 53 -0.80 4.17 5.64
N ARG A 54 0.25 3.75 6.34
CA ARG A 54 1.14 4.72 6.98
C ARG A 54 2.10 5.25 5.92
N ARG A 55 2.45 6.53 6.03
CA ARG A 55 3.52 7.13 5.20
C ARG A 55 4.83 6.37 5.35
N SER A 56 5.14 5.85 6.54
CA SER A 56 6.31 5.00 6.76
C SER A 56 6.33 3.73 5.90
N ASP A 57 5.15 3.25 5.46
CA ASP A 57 5.00 2.03 4.66
C ASP A 57 5.03 2.30 3.14
N LEU A 58 5.02 3.57 2.70
CA LEU A 58 5.16 3.96 1.28
C LEU A 58 6.29 3.22 0.54
N PRO A 59 7.55 3.19 1.05
CA PRO A 59 8.64 2.50 0.34
C PRO A 59 8.42 0.98 0.27
N LEU A 60 7.71 0.39 1.24
CA LEU A 60 7.37 -1.04 1.18
C LEU A 60 6.29 -1.30 0.14
N ILE A 61 5.25 -0.46 0.10
CA ILE A 61 4.19 -0.52 -0.90
C ILE A 61 4.78 -0.35 -2.29
N GLU A 62 5.64 0.66 -2.49
CA GLU A 62 6.37 0.88 -3.73
C GLU A 62 7.11 -0.38 -4.20
N ARG A 63 7.89 -1.03 -3.33
CA ARG A 63 8.60 -2.28 -3.66
C ARG A 63 7.67 -3.41 -4.07
N VAL A 64 6.51 -3.52 -3.42
CA VAL A 64 5.48 -4.53 -3.71
C VAL A 64 4.73 -4.24 -5.01
N LEU A 65 4.57 -2.96 -5.36
CA LEU A 65 3.88 -2.51 -6.56
C LEU A 65 4.78 -2.56 -7.80
N LEU A 66 6.00 -2.03 -7.69
CA LEU A 66 6.98 -1.96 -8.79
C LEU A 66 7.75 -3.26 -9.00
N GLY A 67 7.66 -4.19 -8.04
CA GLY A 67 8.25 -5.52 -8.19
C GLY A 67 9.77 -5.49 -8.13
N SER A 68 10.34 -5.50 -6.92
CA SER A 68 11.62 -6.21 -6.77
C SER A 68 11.30 -7.69 -6.96
N SER A 69 11.81 -8.28 -8.04
CA SER A 69 11.60 -9.69 -8.40
C SER A 69 11.84 -10.64 -7.21
N SER A 70 10.78 -11.20 -6.64
CA SER A 70 10.61 -12.66 -6.50
C SER A 70 9.30 -13.05 -5.81
N PRO A 71 8.73 -14.23 -6.16
CA PRO A 71 7.39 -14.65 -5.80
C PRO A 71 7.33 -15.43 -4.48
N ALA A 72 6.13 -15.53 -3.92
CA ALA A 72 5.73 -16.47 -2.88
C ALA A 72 6.44 -16.32 -1.51
N SER A 73 5.71 -15.77 -0.53
CA SER A 73 5.34 -16.53 0.68
C SER A 73 4.63 -15.62 1.69
N ALA A 74 3.50 -16.12 2.17
CA ALA A 74 3.00 -16.01 3.53
C ALA A 74 3.15 -14.66 4.25
N PHE A 75 2.06 -13.91 4.35
CA PHE A 75 1.60 -13.44 5.67
C PHE A 75 0.08 -13.45 5.69
N CYS A 76 -0.46 -14.65 5.93
CA CYS A 76 -1.79 -14.83 6.47
C CYS A 76 -1.77 -14.39 7.94
N ALA A 77 -2.66 -13.49 8.33
CA ALA A 77 -3.06 -13.34 9.72
C ALA A 77 -4.57 -13.08 9.77
N PRO A 78 -5.40 -14.10 10.09
CA PRO A 78 -6.76 -13.88 10.51
C PRO A 78 -6.79 -13.58 12.02
N ALA A 79 -7.59 -12.58 12.40
CA ALA A 79 -8.17 -12.46 13.73
C ALA A 79 -9.61 -11.95 13.57
#